data_AF-A0A5C8ANQ6-F1
#
_entry.id   AF-A0A5C8ANQ6-F1
#
_cell.length_a   1.000
_cell.length_b   1.000
_cell.length_c   1.000
_cell.angle_alpha   90.00
_cell.angle_beta   90.00
_cell.angle_gamma   90.00
#
_symmetry.space_group_name_H-M   'P 1'
#
loop_
_entity.id
_entity.type
_entity.pdbx_description
1 polymer ?
#
loop_
_entity_poly.entity_id
_entity_poly.type
_entity_poly.pdbx_seq_one_letter_code
_entity_poly.pdbx_strand_id
1 'polypeptide(L)'
;MKIEVTQQSRPVLSPEKMAEIQGVISQFPAGKQKSAIIRILHIVEEVAGGWLSPDTMDMVAEILDIQPIEVYEVATFYTMFNLQPVGKYVFEVCRTGPCMLVGSDNIIEYIENKLDIKVGGTSADGMFTLKTAECLGACGYGPMLQCGKHYHEHLTPAKVDELIEACRKGEIKANF
;
A
#
# COMPACT_ATOMS: atom_id res chain seq x y z
N MET A 1 3.42 -25.05 6.70
CA MET A 1 3.11 -23.76 6.07
C MET A 1 3.78 -23.77 4.70
N LYS A 2 3.03 -24.09 3.65
CA LYS A 2 3.56 -24.04 2.29
C LYS A 2 3.56 -22.56 1.90
N ILE A 3 4.73 -21.96 1.79
CA ILE A 3 4.86 -20.65 1.14
C ILE A 3 4.69 -20.96 -0.34
N GLU A 4 3.45 -20.87 -0.84
CA GLU A 4 3.21 -20.82 -2.27
C GLU A 4 3.75 -19.49 -2.75
N VAL A 5 5.02 -19.50 -3.19
CA VAL A 5 5.64 -18.34 -3.84
C VAL A 5 4.87 -18.12 -5.13
N THR A 6 3.88 -17.24 -5.08
CA THR A 6 3.17 -16.79 -6.28
C THR A 6 4.21 -16.06 -7.11
N GLN A 7 4.69 -16.73 -8.16
CA GLN A 7 5.79 -16.29 -9.01
C GLN A 7 5.31 -15.06 -9.80
N GLN A 8 5.53 -13.87 -9.25
CA GLN A 8 5.32 -12.63 -9.99
C GLN A 8 6.60 -12.30 -10.75
N SER A 9 6.48 -12.17 -12.07
CA SER A 9 7.60 -11.78 -12.93
C SER A 9 8.15 -10.41 -12.51
N ARG A 10 9.48 -10.32 -12.45
CA ARG A 10 10.24 -9.07 -12.26
C ARG A 10 9.61 -7.90 -13.06
N PRO A 11 9.16 -6.82 -12.42
CA PRO A 11 8.48 -5.73 -13.14
C PRO A 11 9.42 -5.06 -14.13
N VAL A 12 8.89 -4.65 -15.29
CA VAL A 12 9.66 -3.94 -16.30
C VAL A 12 9.64 -2.44 -15.99
N LEU A 13 10.79 -1.90 -15.58
CA LEU A 13 10.94 -0.47 -15.35
C LEU A 13 11.06 0.26 -16.69
N SER A 14 10.14 1.19 -16.96
CA SER A 14 10.22 2.05 -18.14
C SER A 14 11.46 2.96 -18.06
N PRO A 15 11.97 3.47 -19.19
CA PRO A 15 13.06 4.44 -19.18
C PRO A 15 12.77 5.67 -18.31
N GLU A 16 11.50 6.10 -18.28
CA GLU A 16 11.03 7.21 -17.44
C GLU A 16 11.12 6.88 -15.96
N LYS A 17 10.67 5.69 -15.53
CA LYS A 17 10.76 5.25 -14.13
C LYS A 17 12.21 5.00 -13.71
N MET A 18 13.06 4.50 -14.60
CA MET A 18 14.50 4.41 -14.35
C MET A 18 15.14 5.80 -14.18
N ALA A 19 14.76 6.78 -15.00
CA ALA A 19 15.23 8.15 -14.84
C ALA A 19 14.77 8.77 -13.52
N GLU A 20 13.53 8.50 -13.10
CA GLU A 20 13.01 8.91 -11.79
C GLU A 20 13.86 8.32 -10.65
N ILE A 21 14.13 7.01 -10.68
CA ILE A 21 14.97 6.31 -9.70
C ILE A 21 16.37 6.92 -9.63
N GLN A 22 17.01 7.18 -10.78
CA GLN A 22 18.33 7.85 -10.82
C GLN A 22 18.26 9.28 -10.26
N GLY A 23 17.15 9.98 -10.52
CA GLY A 23 16.85 11.29 -9.92
C GLY A 23 16.70 11.24 -8.40
N VAL A 24 16.22 10.13 -7.82
CA VAL A 24 16.18 9.93 -6.37
C VAL A 24 17.57 9.62 -5.82
N ILE A 25 18.33 8.73 -6.47
CA ILE A 25 19.68 8.34 -6.04
C ILE A 25 20.61 9.56 -6.02
N SER A 26 20.50 10.44 -7.01
CA SER A 26 21.35 11.64 -7.12
C SER A 26 21.14 12.68 -6.00
N GLN A 27 20.09 12.55 -5.19
CA GLN A 27 19.85 13.41 -4.02
C GLN A 27 20.74 13.05 -2.83
N PHE A 28 21.42 11.89 -2.90
CA PHE A 28 22.29 11.41 -1.84
C PHE A 28 23.76 11.44 -2.30
N PRO A 29 24.72 11.69 -1.38
CA PRO A 29 26.14 11.63 -1.70
C PRO A 29 26.57 10.27 -2.26
N ALA A 30 27.63 10.27 -3.07
CA ALA A 30 28.23 9.03 -3.57
C ALA A 30 28.61 8.08 -2.41
N GLY A 31 28.28 6.79 -2.55
CA GLY A 31 28.47 5.78 -1.50
C GLY A 31 27.40 5.81 -0.40
N LYS A 32 26.37 6.65 -0.50
CA LYS A 32 25.22 6.72 0.41
C LYS A 32 23.89 6.48 -0.30
N GLN A 33 23.91 5.82 -1.47
CA GLN A 33 22.72 5.52 -2.26
C GLN A 33 21.69 4.65 -1.51
N LYS A 34 22.12 3.85 -0.51
CA LYS A 34 21.21 3.10 0.38
C LYS A 34 20.13 3.97 1.01
N SER A 35 20.38 5.26 1.25
CA SER A 35 19.39 6.18 1.81
C SER A 35 18.17 6.41 0.90
N ALA A 36 18.27 6.09 -0.40
CA ALA A 36 17.16 6.19 -1.36
C ALA A 36 16.17 5.02 -1.27
N ILE A 37 16.46 3.96 -0.51
CA ILE A 37 15.76 2.68 -0.56
C ILE A 37 14.25 2.78 -0.39
N ILE A 38 13.76 3.52 0.60
CA ILE A 38 12.32 3.66 0.87
C ILE A 38 11.60 4.30 -0.33
N ARG A 39 12.20 5.34 -0.93
CA ARG A 39 11.60 6.03 -2.08
C ARG A 39 11.59 5.16 -3.33
N ILE A 40 12.67 4.41 -3.55
CA ILE A 40 12.76 3.49 -4.69
C ILE A 40 11.76 2.34 -4.52
N LEU A 41 11.62 1.81 -3.30
CA LEU A 41 10.62 0.77 -3.02
C LEU A 41 9.20 1.24 -3.33
N HIS A 42 8.80 2.46 -2.99
CA HIS A 42 7.49 3.00 -3.38
C HIS A 42 7.31 3.11 -4.90
N ILE A 43 8.34 3.57 -5.63
CA ILE A 43 8.29 3.65 -7.10
C ILE A 43 8.12 2.26 -7.70
N VAL A 44 8.88 1.28 -7.18
CA VAL A 44 8.87 -0.09 -7.69
C VAL A 44 7.57 -0.81 -7.32
N GLU A 45 7.04 -0.61 -6.12
CA GLU A 45 5.74 -1.14 -5.67
C GLU A 45 4.60 -0.66 -6.58
N GLU A 46 4.59 0.63 -6.94
CA GLU A 46 3.63 1.19 -7.89
C GLU A 46 3.70 0.47 -9.25
N VAL A 47 4.91 0.26 -9.79
CA VAL A 47 5.12 -0.43 -11.07
C VAL A 47 4.79 -1.92 -10.99
N ALA A 48 5.03 -2.56 -9.84
CA ALA A 48 4.76 -3.97 -9.58
C ALA A 48 3.26 -4.28 -9.39
N GLY A 49 2.40 -3.26 -9.37
CA GLY A 49 0.97 -3.42 -9.18
C GLY A 49 0.56 -3.48 -7.70
N GLY A 50 1.30 -2.81 -6.82
CA GLY A 50 0.90 -2.53 -5.44
C GLY A 50 1.47 -3.48 -4.38
N TRP A 51 2.35 -4.40 -4.74
CA TRP A 51 3.05 -5.25 -3.78
C TRP A 51 4.46 -5.64 -4.25
N LEU A 52 5.30 -6.05 -3.31
CA LEU A 52 6.71 -6.36 -3.52
C LEU A 52 6.98 -7.87 -3.37
N SER A 53 7.27 -8.53 -4.49
CA SER A 53 7.78 -9.90 -4.48
C SER A 53 9.27 -9.95 -4.11
N PRO A 54 9.80 -11.12 -3.68
CA PRO A 54 11.24 -11.30 -3.46
C PRO A 54 12.09 -10.88 -4.66
N ASP A 55 11.70 -11.29 -5.88
CA ASP A 55 12.39 -10.94 -7.12
C ASP A 55 12.41 -9.42 -7.40
N THR A 56 11.34 -8.73 -6.97
CA THR A 56 11.20 -7.27 -7.10
C THR A 56 12.11 -6.55 -6.10
N MET A 57 12.21 -7.06 -4.88
CA MET A 57 13.14 -6.55 -3.87
C MET A 57 14.61 -6.81 -4.24
N ASP A 58 14.91 -7.95 -4.86
CA ASP A 58 16.25 -8.27 -5.37
C ASP A 58 16.67 -7.31 -6.47
N MET A 59 15.75 -6.94 -7.37
CA MET A 59 16.00 -5.92 -8.39
C MET A 59 16.36 -4.57 -7.76
N VAL A 60 15.68 -4.17 -6.68
CA VAL A 60 15.98 -2.91 -5.96
C VAL A 60 17.39 -2.97 -5.36
N ALA A 61 17.81 -4.13 -4.85
CA ALA A 61 19.16 -4.35 -4.35
C ALA A 61 20.20 -4.20 -5.47
N GLU A 62 19.94 -4.78 -6.65
CA GLU A 62 20.78 -4.65 -7.85
C GLU A 62 20.93 -3.19 -8.30
N ILE A 63 19.83 -2.42 -8.30
CA ILE A 63 19.82 -0.99 -8.69
C ILE A 63 20.67 -0.13 -7.76
N LEU A 64 20.65 -0.44 -6.46
CA LEU A 64 21.35 0.32 -5.42
C LEU A 64 22.77 -0.18 -5.13
N ASP A 65 23.17 -1.31 -5.73
CA ASP A 65 24.42 -2.01 -5.44
C ASP A 65 24.58 -2.31 -3.93
N ILE A 66 23.55 -2.92 -3.34
CA ILE A 66 23.49 -3.33 -1.93
C ILE A 66 23.09 -4.80 -1.79
N GLN A 67 23.15 -5.37 -0.58
CA GLN A 67 22.74 -6.74 -0.35
C GLN A 67 21.19 -6.85 -0.30
N PRO A 68 20.58 -7.91 -0.87
CA PRO A 68 19.13 -8.11 -0.82
C PRO A 68 18.53 -8.09 0.58
N ILE A 69 19.27 -8.61 1.58
CA ILE A 69 18.84 -8.61 2.98
C ILE A 69 18.55 -7.19 3.50
N GLU A 70 19.31 -6.19 3.05
CA GLU A 70 19.11 -4.79 3.46
C GLU A 70 17.79 -4.23 2.93
N VAL A 71 17.32 -4.73 1.77
CA VAL A 71 16.00 -4.39 1.22
C VAL A 71 14.90 -5.10 1.99
N TYR A 72 15.08 -6.39 2.28
CA TYR A 72 14.09 -7.19 3.01
C TYR A 72 13.86 -6.66 4.42
N GLU A 73 14.92 -6.24 5.12
CA GLU A 73 14.82 -5.62 6.44
C GLU A 73 13.95 -4.35 6.39
N VAL A 74 14.15 -3.49 5.40
CA VAL A 74 13.36 -2.27 5.26
C VAL A 74 11.91 -2.60 4.88
N ALA A 75 11.71 -3.46 3.90
CA ALA A 75 10.38 -3.81 3.40
C ALA A 75 9.51 -4.51 4.46
N THR A 76 10.13 -5.31 5.34
CA THR A 76 9.43 -5.97 6.46
C THR A 76 9.22 -5.06 7.66
N PHE A 77 10.10 -4.06 7.87
CA PHE A 77 9.99 -3.14 9.00
C PHE A 77 8.89 -2.09 8.81
N TYR A 78 8.72 -1.55 7.59
CA TYR A 78 7.73 -0.51 7.31
C TYR A 78 6.42 -1.11 6.78
N THR A 79 5.34 -0.95 7.54
CA THR A 79 4.01 -1.53 7.25
C THR A 79 3.32 -0.99 5.99
N MET A 80 3.86 0.07 5.39
CA MET A 80 3.34 0.68 4.17
C MET A 80 3.56 -0.22 2.94
N PHE A 81 4.63 -1.02 2.97
CA PHE A 81 4.95 -1.93 1.88
C PHE A 81 4.10 -3.19 1.97
N ASN A 82 3.45 -3.55 0.86
CA ASN A 82 2.68 -4.79 0.79
C ASN A 82 3.59 -5.92 0.33
N LEU A 83 3.78 -6.94 1.18
CA LEU A 83 4.60 -8.12 0.89
C LEU A 83 3.79 -9.30 0.35
N GLN A 84 2.50 -9.09 0.13
CA GLN A 84 1.54 -10.07 -0.38
C GLN A 84 0.68 -9.39 -1.46
N PRO A 85 0.13 -10.14 -2.42
CA PRO A 85 -0.77 -9.57 -3.43
C PRO A 85 -1.95 -8.86 -2.78
N VAL A 86 -2.15 -7.59 -3.17
CA VAL A 86 -3.29 -6.77 -2.76
C VAL A 86 -4.17 -6.46 -3.96
N GLY A 87 -5.41 -6.09 -3.69
CA GLY A 87 -6.33 -5.58 -4.68
C GLY A 87 -5.93 -4.19 -5.15
N LYS A 88 -6.60 -3.73 -6.22
CA LYS A 88 -6.33 -2.41 -6.82
C LYS A 88 -6.48 -1.25 -5.82
N TYR A 89 -7.41 -1.33 -4.89
CA TYR A 89 -7.64 -0.33 -3.86
C TYR A 89 -7.41 -0.95 -2.49
N VAL A 90 -6.45 -0.41 -1.76
CA VAL A 90 -6.20 -0.80 -0.37
C VAL A 90 -6.89 0.21 0.53
N PHE A 91 -7.82 -0.28 1.35
CA PHE A 91 -8.58 0.49 2.32
C PHE A 91 -7.94 0.33 3.70
N GLU A 92 -7.29 1.38 4.19
CA GLU A 92 -6.64 1.41 5.50
C GLU A 92 -7.49 2.21 6.48
N VAL A 93 -8.32 1.53 7.27
CA VAL A 93 -9.19 2.18 8.27
C VAL A 93 -8.42 2.41 9.57
N CYS A 94 -8.43 3.64 10.08
CA CYS A 94 -7.84 3.95 11.38
C CYS A 94 -8.67 3.31 12.51
N ARG A 95 -8.03 2.47 13.34
CA ARG A 95 -8.68 1.78 14.47
C ARG A 95 -8.28 2.31 15.86
N THR A 96 -7.63 3.47 15.92
CA THR A 96 -7.10 4.00 17.19
C THR A 96 -8.15 4.77 17.98
N GLY A 97 -7.91 4.96 19.28
CA GLY A 97 -8.86 5.50 20.27
C GLY A 97 -9.79 6.62 19.78
N PRO A 98 -9.28 7.73 19.20
CA PRO A 98 -10.14 8.80 18.70
C PRO A 98 -11.13 8.35 17.62
N CYS A 99 -10.68 7.55 16.64
CA CYS A 99 -11.54 7.00 15.59
C CYS A 99 -12.49 5.91 16.12
N MET A 100 -12.01 5.10 17.07
CA MET A 100 -12.81 4.08 17.74
C MET A 100 -14.01 4.69 18.49
N LEU A 101 -13.78 5.78 19.23
CA LEU A 101 -14.83 6.49 19.98
C LEU A 101 -15.94 7.05 19.08
N VAL A 102 -15.63 7.36 17.82
CA VAL A 102 -16.59 7.86 16.83
C VAL A 102 -17.05 6.78 15.85
N GLY A 103 -16.78 5.50 16.16
CA GLY A 103 -17.38 4.35 15.49
C GLY A 103 -16.60 3.75 14.33
N SER A 104 -15.26 3.83 14.32
CA SER A 104 -14.45 3.16 13.28
C SER A 104 -14.68 1.65 13.21
N ASP A 105 -14.95 0.99 14.33
CA ASP A 105 -15.18 -0.47 14.37
C ASP A 105 -16.43 -0.85 13.57
N ASN A 106 -17.50 -0.04 13.67
CA ASN A 106 -18.71 -0.22 12.88
C ASN A 106 -18.44 -0.04 11.38
N ILE A 107 -17.54 0.88 11.02
CA ILE A 107 -17.14 1.10 9.62
C ILE A 107 -16.33 -0.10 9.09
N ILE A 108 -15.42 -0.65 9.90
CA ILE A 108 -14.64 -1.84 9.54
C ILE A 108 -15.59 -3.02 9.29
N GLU A 109 -16.48 -3.32 10.25
CA GLU A 109 -17.47 -4.40 10.11
C GLU A 109 -18.39 -4.19 8.90
N TYR A 110 -18.80 -2.94 8.65
CA TYR A 110 -19.61 -2.62 7.48
C TYR A 110 -18.87 -2.93 6.17
N ILE A 111 -17.59 -2.55 6.05
CA ILE A 111 -16.77 -2.84 4.86
C ILE A 111 -16.58 -4.35 4.69
N GLU A 112 -16.30 -5.08 5.78
CA GLU A 112 -16.18 -6.54 5.77
C GLU A 112 -17.43 -7.20 5.18
N ASN A 113 -18.61 -6.83 5.67
CA ASN A 113 -19.89 -7.37 5.20
C ASN A 113 -20.21 -6.94 3.76
N LYS A 114 -19.88 -5.69 3.39
CA LYS A 114 -20.19 -5.15 2.05
C LYS A 114 -19.36 -5.80 0.95
N LEU A 115 -18.10 -6.11 1.24
CA LEU A 115 -17.15 -6.68 0.28
C LEU A 115 -16.97 -8.19 0.43
N ASP A 116 -17.63 -8.81 1.41
CA ASP A 116 -17.50 -10.24 1.77
C ASP A 116 -16.04 -10.65 2.03
N ILE A 117 -15.33 -9.83 2.81
CA ILE A 117 -13.94 -10.03 3.19
C ILE A 117 -13.74 -9.83 4.69
N LYS A 118 -12.59 -10.28 5.21
CA LYS A 118 -12.10 -9.93 6.54
C LYS A 118 -10.92 -8.99 6.46
N VAL A 119 -10.58 -8.33 7.57
CA VAL A 119 -9.32 -7.56 7.66
C VAL A 119 -8.13 -8.44 7.23
N GLY A 120 -7.33 -7.92 6.30
CA GLY A 120 -6.23 -8.62 5.63
C GLY A 120 -6.64 -9.36 4.35
N GLY A 121 -7.93 -9.46 4.06
CA GLY A 121 -8.48 -10.13 2.89
C GLY A 121 -8.63 -9.20 1.68
N THR A 122 -8.66 -9.82 0.51
CA THR A 122 -8.91 -9.16 -0.78
C THR A 122 -10.20 -9.71 -1.38
N SER A 123 -11.02 -8.83 -1.96
CA SER A 123 -12.31 -9.19 -2.55
C SER A 123 -12.14 -10.14 -3.74
N ALA A 124 -13.16 -10.95 -4.02
CA ALA A 124 -13.11 -11.97 -5.08
C ALA A 124 -12.89 -11.39 -6.50
N ASP A 125 -13.26 -10.12 -6.71
CA ASP A 125 -13.02 -9.38 -7.95
C ASP A 125 -11.58 -8.80 -8.04
N GLY A 126 -10.75 -8.98 -7.01
CA GLY A 126 -9.38 -8.46 -6.93
C GLY A 126 -9.31 -6.93 -6.82
N MET A 127 -10.43 -6.25 -6.56
CA MET A 127 -10.47 -4.79 -6.56
C MET A 127 -10.13 -4.17 -5.22
N PHE A 128 -10.49 -4.79 -4.10
CA PHE A 128 -10.41 -4.17 -2.78
C PHE A 128 -9.67 -5.05 -1.78
N THR A 129 -8.75 -4.47 -1.03
CA THR A 129 -8.14 -5.09 0.16
C THR A 129 -8.47 -4.26 1.38
N LEU A 130 -8.98 -4.88 2.43
CA LEU A 130 -9.23 -4.20 3.70
C LEU A 130 -8.05 -4.42 4.65
N LYS A 131 -7.45 -3.33 5.11
CA LYS A 131 -6.43 -3.30 6.16
C LYS A 131 -6.91 -2.39 7.29
N THR A 132 -6.40 -2.63 8.48
CA THR A 132 -6.52 -1.66 9.57
C THR A 132 -5.17 -0.97 9.75
N ALA A 133 -5.22 0.32 9.97
CA ALA A 133 -4.05 1.12 10.30
C ALA A 133 -4.16 1.64 11.73
N GLU A 134 -3.01 1.92 12.31
CA GLU A 134 -2.92 2.68 13.55
C GLU A 134 -3.26 4.16 13.29
N CYS A 135 -2.78 5.08 14.11
CA CYS A 135 -3.17 6.48 14.01
C CYS A 135 -2.68 7.11 12.69
N LEU A 136 -3.63 7.53 11.85
CA LEU A 136 -3.38 8.24 10.60
C LEU A 136 -3.33 9.77 10.76
N GLY A 137 -3.35 10.29 11.99
CA GLY A 137 -3.13 11.71 12.30
C GLY A 137 -4.31 12.66 12.00
N ALA A 138 -5.45 12.15 11.53
CA ALA A 138 -6.64 12.95 11.20
C ALA A 138 -7.74 12.89 12.27
N CYS A 139 -7.38 12.96 13.55
CA CYS A 139 -8.29 12.69 14.68
C CYS A 139 -9.54 13.61 14.72
N GLY A 140 -9.43 14.86 14.24
CA GLY A 140 -10.56 15.79 14.18
C GLY A 140 -11.62 15.44 13.12
N TYR A 141 -11.28 14.52 12.21
CA TYR A 141 -12.11 14.14 11.07
C TYR A 141 -12.52 12.65 11.10
N GLY A 142 -12.38 11.99 12.25
CA GLY A 142 -12.74 10.59 12.42
C GLY A 142 -14.25 10.32 12.30
N PRO A 143 -14.65 9.05 12.06
CA PRO A 143 -13.80 7.94 11.65
C PRO A 143 -13.31 8.14 10.22
N MET A 144 -12.07 7.72 9.94
CA MET A 144 -11.42 7.98 8.65
C MET A 144 -10.67 6.76 8.11
N LEU A 145 -10.53 6.75 6.79
CA LEU A 145 -9.89 5.71 5.99
C LEU A 145 -8.92 6.38 5.02
N GLN A 146 -7.79 5.73 4.80
CA GLN A 146 -6.88 6.08 3.72
C GLN A 146 -7.05 5.08 2.58
N CYS A 147 -7.14 5.59 1.35
CA CYS A 147 -7.05 4.80 0.14
C CYS A 147 -5.90 5.35 -0.72
N GLY A 148 -4.80 4.60 -0.78
CA GLY A 148 -3.57 5.09 -1.39
C GLY A 148 -3.07 6.36 -0.69
N LYS A 149 -2.98 7.48 -1.41
CA LYS A 149 -2.54 8.78 -0.87
C LYS A 149 -3.69 9.70 -0.45
N HIS A 150 -4.93 9.20 -0.45
CA HIS A 150 -6.14 10.01 -0.25
C HIS A 150 -6.82 9.67 1.07
N TYR A 151 -7.13 10.72 1.86
CA TYR A 151 -7.93 10.59 3.08
C TYR A 151 -9.40 10.71 2.76
N HIS A 152 -10.18 9.82 3.38
CA HIS A 152 -11.63 9.81 3.37
C HIS A 152 -12.13 9.95 4.80
N GLU A 153 -12.80 11.07 5.04
CA GLU A 153 -13.07 11.60 6.38
C GLU A 153 -14.56 11.61 6.72
N HIS A 154 -14.86 11.66 8.02
CA HIS A 154 -16.22 11.64 8.57
C HIS A 154 -17.04 10.51 7.95
N LEU A 155 -16.49 9.29 7.97
CA LEU A 155 -17.08 8.16 7.29
C LEU A 155 -18.42 7.78 7.89
N THR A 156 -19.32 7.42 6.99
CA THR A 156 -20.60 6.77 7.28
C THR A 156 -20.74 5.59 6.33
N PRO A 157 -21.60 4.60 6.63
CA PRO A 157 -21.88 3.50 5.70
C PRO A 157 -22.23 3.99 4.27
N ALA A 158 -23.00 5.07 4.15
CA ALA A 158 -23.34 5.67 2.86
C ALA A 158 -22.12 6.21 2.11
N LYS A 159 -21.21 6.92 2.80
CA LYS A 159 -19.96 7.41 2.19
C LYS A 159 -19.02 6.27 1.79
N VAL A 160 -19.03 5.17 2.54
CA VAL A 160 -18.28 3.96 2.18
C VAL A 160 -18.83 3.36 0.89
N ASP A 161 -20.16 3.27 0.75
CA ASP A 161 -20.80 2.83 -0.49
C ASP A 161 -20.47 3.74 -1.68
N GLU A 162 -20.54 5.06 -1.48
CA GLU A 162 -20.14 6.04 -2.50
C GLU A 162 -18.68 5.86 -2.92
N LEU A 163 -17.77 5.63 -1.95
CA LEU A 163 -16.36 5.40 -2.20
C LEU A 163 -16.12 4.11 -3.01
N ILE A 164 -16.76 3.01 -2.63
CA ILE A 164 -16.64 1.72 -3.34
C ILE A 164 -17.10 1.87 -4.80
N GLU A 165 -18.23 2.54 -5.02
CA GLU A 165 -18.75 2.76 -6.36
C GLU A 165 -17.86 3.71 -7.19
N ALA A 166 -17.33 4.77 -6.58
CA ALA A 166 -16.35 5.66 -7.23
C ALA A 166 -15.07 4.90 -7.63
N CYS A 167 -14.58 4.00 -6.76
CA CYS A 167 -13.47 3.10 -7.05
C CYS A 167 -13.77 2.14 -8.22
N ARG A 168 -14.98 1.55 -8.25
CA ARG A 168 -15.43 0.68 -9.36
C ARG A 168 -15.52 1.42 -10.69
N LYS A 169 -15.95 2.68 -10.68
CA LYS A 169 -16.00 3.56 -11.85
C LYS A 169 -14.63 4.10 -12.28
N GLY A 170 -13.60 3.95 -11.44
CA GLY A 170 -12.26 4.46 -11.70
C GLY A 170 -12.11 5.97 -11.49
N GLU A 171 -13.02 6.58 -10.72
CA GLU A 171 -12.99 8.01 -10.38
C GLU A 171 -11.91 8.31 -9.33
N ILE A 172 -11.57 7.31 -8.50
CA ILE A 172 -10.48 7.37 -7.54
C ILE A 172 -9.22 6.75 -8.16
N LYS A 173 -8.10 7.46 -8.06
CA LYS A 173 -6.81 6.89 -8.48
C LYS A 173 -6.31 5.92 -7.41
N ALA A 174 -6.00 4.71 -7.84
CA ALA A 174 -5.44 3.62 -7.05
C ALA A 174 -3.97 3.85 -6.62
N ASN A 175 -3.56 5.11 -6.38
CA ASN A 175 -2.15 5.47 -6.22
C ASN A 175 -1.55 4.73 -5.01
N PHE A 176 -0.77 3.69 -5.28
CA PHE A 176 0.22 3.16 -4.36
C PHE A 176 1.31 4.23 -4.13
#